data_AF-A0A1Y4UVX8-F1
#
_entry.id   AF-A0A1Y4UVX8-F1
#
_cell.length_a   1.000
_cell.length_b   1.000
_cell.length_c   1.000
_cell.angle_alpha   90.00
_cell.angle_beta   90.00
_cell.angle_gamma   90.00
#
_symmetry.space_group_name_H-M   'P 1'
#
loop_
_entity.id
_entity.type
_entity.pdbx_description
1 polymer ?
#
loop_
_entity_poly.entity_id
_entity_poly.type
_entity_poly.pdbx_seq_one_letter_code
_entity_poly.pdbx_strand_id
1 'polypeptide(L)'
;MAQPVGDGGKSGRVLLTRQMNGGEAHDTYTVYDNYGNVRFVLPPLAADSLTAVQSYAESHPVLQKYAYIYHYDKYNRCIYKKLPGCDPVYTIYDAADRPVFTQDGEQRERNEWSFSIPDGFGRVVLSGICKNQPAYGAESTP
;
A
#
# COMPACT_ATOMS: atom_id res chain seq x y z
N MET A 1 20.97 8.09 -15.99
CA MET A 1 21.28 7.15 -14.90
C MET A 1 20.62 7.68 -13.64
N ALA A 2 19.74 6.91 -12.99
CA ALA A 2 19.14 7.33 -11.72
C ALA A 2 20.19 7.20 -10.61
N GLN A 3 20.49 8.29 -9.90
CA GLN A 3 21.35 8.24 -8.74
C GLN A 3 20.48 8.35 -7.49
N PRO A 4 20.53 7.41 -6.55
CA PRO A 4 19.86 7.57 -5.27
C PRO A 4 20.53 8.75 -4.55
N VAL A 5 19.76 9.81 -4.29
CA VAL A 5 20.21 10.91 -3.44
C VAL A 5 20.00 10.46 -2.01
N GLY A 6 21.03 9.84 -1.44
CA GLY A 6 21.03 9.39 -0.05
C GLY A 6 21.17 10.57 0.89
N ASP A 7 20.06 11.16 1.31
CA ASP A 7 20.03 11.88 2.59
C ASP A 7 19.66 10.87 3.68
N GLY A 8 20.58 10.67 4.62
CA GLY A 8 20.65 9.51 5.50
C GLY A 8 19.48 9.40 6.47
N GLY A 9 18.38 8.75 6.05
CA GLY A 9 17.50 8.07 6.99
C GLY A 9 18.31 6.99 7.69
N LYS A 10 18.26 6.95 9.03
CA LYS A 10 19.10 6.16 9.97
C LYS A 10 19.14 4.61 9.76
N SER A 11 18.80 4.09 8.59
CA SER A 11 18.77 2.66 8.25
C SER A 11 19.24 2.31 6.83
N GLY A 12 19.87 3.23 6.07
CA GLY A 12 20.35 2.94 4.71
C GLY A 12 19.23 2.81 3.68
N ARG A 13 18.03 3.31 3.99
CA ARG A 13 16.85 3.27 3.11
C ARG A 13 16.78 4.52 2.26
N VAL A 14 16.35 4.35 1.01
CA VAL A 14 16.18 5.46 0.04
C VAL A 14 14.91 6.23 0.39
N LEU A 15 15.06 7.48 0.82
CA LEU A 15 13.96 8.41 1.07
C LEU A 15 13.55 9.18 -0.18
N LEU A 16 14.54 9.53 -1.01
CA LEU A 16 14.36 10.32 -2.23
C LEU A 16 15.11 9.65 -3.38
N THR A 17 14.39 9.43 -4.49
CA THR A 17 15.01 9.15 -5.78
C THR A 17 14.78 10.35 -6.69
N ARG A 18 15.87 10.93 -7.21
CA ARG A 18 15.81 12.02 -8.18
C ARG A 18 16.21 11.50 -9.56
N GLN A 19 15.36 11.75 -10.55
CA GLN A 19 15.68 11.54 -11.95
C GLN A 19 15.82 12.88 -12.65
N MET A 20 16.92 13.07 -13.38
CA MET A 20 17.17 14.30 -14.14
C MET A 20 16.76 14.09 -15.59
N ASN A 21 15.92 14.97 -16.12
CA ASN A 21 15.64 15.09 -17.55
C ASN A 21 16.19 16.43 -18.04
N GLY A 22 17.45 16.43 -18.50
CA GLY A 22 18.19 17.67 -18.74
C GLY A 22 18.39 18.44 -17.43
N GLY A 23 17.85 19.67 -17.36
CA GLY A 23 17.90 20.52 -16.17
C GLY A 23 16.73 20.34 -15.20
N GLU A 24 15.70 19.58 -15.57
CA GLU A 24 14.51 19.37 -14.74
C GLU A 24 14.71 18.15 -13.84
N ALA A 25 14.39 18.31 -12.56
CA ALA A 25 14.43 17.24 -11.57
C ALA A 25 13.03 16.66 -11.35
N HIS A 26 12.93 15.34 -11.39
CA HIS A 26 11.73 14.58 -11.08
C HIS A 26 11.97 13.74 -9.83
N ASP A 27 11.34 14.15 -8.74
CA ASP A 27 11.56 13.57 -7.41
C ASP A 27 10.51 12.54 -7.05
N THR A 28 10.95 11.40 -6.53
CA THR A 28 10.08 10.38 -5.95
C THR A 28 10.43 10.23 -4.48
N TYR A 29 9.46 10.51 -3.61
CA TYR A 29 9.62 10.38 -2.17
C TYR A 29 9.05 9.05 -1.68
N THR A 30 9.81 8.32 -0.88
CA THR A 30 9.39 7.09 -0.23
C THR A 30 9.30 7.32 1.27
N VAL A 31 8.10 7.16 1.83
CA VAL A 31 7.81 7.34 3.25
C VAL A 31 7.70 5.98 3.91
N TYR A 32 8.43 5.80 5.01
CA TYR A 32 8.44 4.55 5.77
C TYR A 32 7.78 4.75 7.15
N ASP A 33 7.19 3.70 7.71
CA ASP A 33 6.83 3.65 9.12
C ASP A 33 8.05 3.33 10.02
N ASN A 34 7.82 3.29 11.33
CA ASN A 34 8.86 3.00 12.33
C ASN A 34 9.40 1.56 12.25
N TYR A 35 8.65 0.63 11.64
CA TYR A 35 9.07 -0.74 11.40
C TYR A 35 9.86 -0.87 10.08
N GLY A 36 9.79 0.17 9.24
CA GLY A 36 10.47 0.22 7.96
C GLY A 36 9.66 -0.25 6.76
N ASN A 37 8.36 -0.42 6.93
CA ASN A 37 7.49 -0.69 5.81
C ASN A 37 7.22 0.59 5.05
N VAL A 38 7.14 0.52 3.72
CA VAL A 38 6.80 1.67 2.88
C VAL A 38 5.33 2.00 3.05
N ARG A 39 4.99 3.15 3.63
CA ARG A 39 3.59 3.60 3.79
C ARG A 39 3.12 4.40 2.59
N PHE A 40 4.00 5.21 2.01
CA PHE A 40 3.68 6.03 0.85
C PHE A 40 4.83 6.04 -0.15
N VAL A 41 4.49 5.99 -1.44
CA VAL A 41 5.41 6.41 -2.50
C VAL A 41 4.73 7.56 -3.23
N LEU A 42 5.41 8.69 -3.30
CA LEU A 42 4.95 9.92 -3.93
C LEU A 42 5.72 10.10 -5.25
N PRO A 43 5.12 9.78 -6.40
CA PRO A 43 5.72 10.05 -7.70
C PRO A 43 5.91 11.56 -7.95
N PRO A 44 6.68 11.96 -8.98
CA PRO A 44 6.97 13.36 -9.26
C PRO A 44 5.72 14.24 -9.34
N LEU A 45 4.67 13.80 -10.04
CA LEU A 45 3.42 14.56 -10.12
C LEU A 45 2.75 14.81 -8.76
N ALA A 46 2.87 13.85 -7.82
CA ALA A 46 2.35 14.04 -6.47
C ALA A 46 3.29 14.97 -5.67
N ALA A 47 4.60 14.78 -5.79
CA ALA A 47 5.60 15.58 -5.12
C ALA A 47 5.53 17.06 -5.53
N ASP A 48 5.42 17.35 -6.83
CA ASP A 48 5.32 18.71 -7.38
C ASP A 48 4.02 19.40 -6.95
N SER A 49 2.96 18.63 -6.70
CA SER A 49 1.64 19.13 -6.28
C SER A 49 1.53 19.34 -4.77
N LEU A 50 2.44 18.80 -3.97
CA LEU A 50 2.41 18.86 -2.50
C LEU A 50 3.54 19.78 -2.02
N THR A 51 3.22 20.82 -1.24
CA THR A 51 4.21 21.74 -0.71
C THR A 51 4.68 21.27 0.67
N ALA A 52 5.95 21.51 1.00
CA ALA A 52 6.55 21.09 2.27
C ALA A 52 6.02 21.84 3.52
N VAL A 53 5.04 22.74 3.35
CA VAL A 53 4.61 23.70 4.38
C VAL A 53 3.48 23.15 5.26
N GLN A 54 2.78 22.09 4.83
CA GLN A 54 1.64 21.56 5.56
C GLN A 54 1.60 20.04 5.60
N SER A 55 0.90 19.51 6.60
CA SER A 55 0.57 18.09 6.68
C SER A 55 -0.65 17.78 5.82
N TYR A 56 -0.59 16.71 5.04
CA TYR A 56 -1.68 16.27 4.19
C TYR A 56 -2.35 15.04 4.79
N ALA A 57 -3.67 15.07 4.89
CA ALA A 57 -4.45 13.88 5.21
C ALA A 57 -4.41 12.90 4.03
N GLU A 58 -4.46 11.60 4.31
CA GLU A 58 -4.46 10.57 3.26
C GLU A 58 -5.60 10.76 2.25
N SER A 59 -6.76 11.26 2.71
CA SER A 59 -7.92 11.59 1.90
C SER A 59 -7.72 12.76 0.93
N HIS A 60 -6.55 13.43 0.95
CA HIS A 60 -6.27 14.54 0.06
C HIS A 60 -6.32 14.10 -1.42
N PRO A 61 -7.01 14.85 -2.32
CA PRO A 61 -7.24 14.42 -3.70
C PRO A 61 -5.96 14.08 -4.48
N VAL A 62 -4.88 14.84 -4.26
CA VAL A 62 -3.58 14.58 -4.91
C VAL A 62 -3.01 13.23 -4.48
N LEU A 63 -3.08 12.89 -3.18
CA LEU A 63 -2.61 11.61 -2.67
C LEU A 63 -3.50 10.48 -3.18
N GLN A 64 -4.82 10.66 -3.14
CA GLN A 64 -5.77 9.68 -3.65
C GLN A 64 -5.60 9.41 -5.15
N LYS A 65 -5.16 10.41 -5.92
CA LYS A 65 -4.97 10.30 -7.37
C LYS A 65 -3.61 9.76 -7.77
N TYR A 66 -2.53 10.19 -7.09
CA TYR A 66 -1.17 9.95 -7.57
C TYR A 66 -0.27 9.14 -6.65
N ALA A 67 -0.60 9.00 -5.36
CA ALA A 67 0.24 8.29 -4.42
C ALA A 67 0.00 6.77 -4.46
N TYR A 68 1.06 6.01 -4.21
CA TYR A 68 0.94 4.63 -3.75
C TYR A 68 0.80 4.66 -2.24
N ILE A 69 -0.18 3.95 -1.69
CA ILE A 69 -0.49 3.95 -0.26
C ILE A 69 -0.59 2.50 0.22
N TYR A 70 0.09 2.18 1.32
CA TYR A 70 0.13 0.84 1.88
C TYR A 70 -0.07 0.89 3.39
N HIS A 71 -0.94 0.03 3.93
CA HIS A 71 -1.07 -0.17 5.38
C HIS A 71 -0.73 -1.60 5.73
N TYR A 72 -0.16 -1.74 6.92
CA TYR A 72 0.32 -3.00 7.45
C TYR A 72 -0.39 -3.31 8.77
N ASP A 73 -0.57 -4.60 9.03
CA ASP A 73 -0.96 -5.07 10.36
C ASP A 73 0.24 -5.11 11.33
N LYS A 74 -0.01 -5.52 12.57
CA LYS A 74 1.03 -5.68 13.60
C LYS A 74 2.12 -6.72 13.26
N TYR A 75 1.91 -7.55 12.24
CA TYR A 75 2.84 -8.56 11.76
C TYR A 75 3.60 -8.10 10.50
N ASN A 76 3.51 -6.82 10.12
CA ASN A 76 4.11 -6.24 8.92
C ASN A 76 3.57 -6.83 7.61
N ARG A 77 2.32 -7.31 7.60
CA ARG A 77 1.67 -7.82 6.38
C ARG A 77 0.84 -6.71 5.76
N CYS A 78 0.98 -6.50 4.45
CA CYS A 78 0.26 -5.44 3.74
C CYS A 78 -1.22 -5.82 3.65
N ILE A 79 -2.05 -5.15 4.45
CA ILE A 79 -3.49 -5.39 4.52
C ILE A 79 -4.26 -4.46 3.59
N TYR A 80 -3.75 -3.25 3.34
CA TYR A 80 -4.36 -2.26 2.45
C TYR A 80 -3.34 -1.84 1.41
N LYS A 81 -3.72 -1.84 0.14
CA LYS A 81 -2.89 -1.37 -0.95
C LYS A 81 -3.70 -0.52 -1.91
N LYS A 82 -3.36 0.75 -2.05
CA LYS A 82 -3.92 1.66 -3.05
C LYS A 82 -2.86 2.01 -4.08
N LEU A 83 -3.20 1.84 -5.35
CA LEU A 83 -2.40 2.30 -6.47
C LEU A 83 -2.92 3.66 -6.97
N PRO A 84 -2.07 4.48 -7.60
CA PRO A 84 -2.48 5.74 -8.20
C PRO A 84 -3.67 5.56 -9.15
N GLY A 85 -4.73 6.32 -8.94
CA GLY A 85 -5.94 6.29 -9.77
C GLY A 85 -6.83 5.06 -9.59
N CYS A 86 -6.51 4.16 -8.66
CA CYS A 86 -7.31 2.97 -8.38
C CYS A 86 -7.95 3.05 -6.99
N ASP A 87 -9.05 2.34 -6.82
CA ASP A 87 -9.57 2.03 -5.50
C ASP A 87 -8.66 1.05 -4.76
N PRO A 88 -8.63 1.13 -3.41
CA PRO A 88 -7.78 0.27 -2.62
C PRO A 88 -8.20 -1.19 -2.69
N VAL A 89 -7.21 -2.07 -2.59
CA VAL A 89 -7.35 -3.51 -2.41
C VAL A 89 -7.09 -3.84 -0.94
N TYR A 90 -8.01 -4.57 -0.34
CA TYR A 90 -7.92 -5.07 1.04
C TYR A 90 -7.51 -6.54 1.01
N THR A 91 -6.72 -6.97 1.98
CA THR A 91 -6.26 -8.35 2.12
C THR A 91 -6.28 -8.78 3.57
N ILE A 92 -6.93 -9.91 3.84
CA ILE A 92 -6.95 -10.58 5.14
C ILE A 92 -6.09 -11.82 5.04
N TYR A 93 -5.25 -12.02 6.04
CA TYR A 93 -4.35 -13.16 6.14
C TYR A 93 -4.79 -14.10 7.25
N ASP A 94 -4.52 -15.40 7.08
CA ASP A 94 -4.63 -16.37 8.16
C ASP A 94 -3.43 -16.33 9.11
N ALA A 95 -3.41 -17.24 10.09
CA ALA A 95 -2.31 -17.37 11.05
C ALA A 95 -1.00 -17.92 10.44
N ALA A 96 -1.04 -18.41 9.19
CA ALA A 96 0.11 -18.90 8.45
C ALA A 96 0.58 -17.89 7.38
N ASP A 97 0.17 -16.62 7.50
CA ASP A 97 0.52 -15.51 6.61
C ASP A 97 0.07 -15.68 5.15
N ARG A 98 -0.99 -16.48 4.92
CA ARG A 98 -1.56 -16.69 3.59
C ARG A 98 -2.76 -15.77 3.38
N PRO A 99 -2.91 -15.12 2.22
CA PRO A 99 -4.08 -14.31 1.92
C PRO A 99 -5.31 -15.22 1.77
N VAL A 100 -6.28 -15.03 2.66
CA VAL A 100 -7.52 -15.83 2.70
C VAL A 100 -8.72 -15.06 2.22
N PHE A 101 -8.70 -13.73 2.32
CA PHE A 101 -9.69 -12.86 1.68
C PHE A 101 -9.03 -11.68 1.00
N THR A 102 -9.54 -11.31 -0.17
CA THR A 102 -9.18 -10.06 -0.86
C THR A 102 -10.42 -9.36 -1.38
N GLN A 103 -10.39 -8.03 -1.37
CA GLN A 103 -11.47 -7.20 -1.93
C GLN A 103 -10.88 -6.00 -2.65
N ASP A 104 -11.12 -5.92 -3.96
CA ASP A 104 -10.85 -4.72 -4.77
C ASP A 104 -12.01 -3.71 -4.72
N GLY A 105 -11.88 -2.58 -5.42
CA GLY A 105 -12.90 -1.53 -5.48
C GLY A 105 -14.24 -2.01 -6.03
N GLU A 106 -14.22 -2.68 -7.18
CA GLU A 106 -15.40 -3.20 -7.87
C GLU A 106 -16.16 -4.24 -7.03
N GLN A 107 -15.41 -5.14 -6.38
CA GLN A 107 -15.96 -6.11 -5.45
C GLN A 107 -16.61 -5.42 -4.26
N ARG A 108 -16.02 -4.34 -3.75
CA ARG A 108 -16.58 -3.58 -2.62
C ARG A 108 -17.92 -2.94 -2.97
N GLU A 109 -18.07 -2.39 -4.17
CA GLU A 109 -19.36 -1.86 -4.64
C GLU A 109 -20.47 -2.92 -4.64
N ARG A 110 -20.11 -4.18 -4.91
CA ARG A 110 -21.03 -5.32 -4.90
C ARG A 110 -21.12 -6.06 -3.56
N ASN A 111 -20.43 -5.57 -2.52
CA ASN A 111 -20.27 -6.23 -1.22
C ASN A 111 -19.72 -7.66 -1.34
N GLU A 112 -18.73 -7.85 -2.20
CA GLU A 112 -18.10 -9.13 -2.52
C GLU A 112 -16.68 -9.19 -1.96
N TRP A 113 -16.26 -10.40 -1.59
CA TRP A 113 -14.89 -10.74 -1.22
C TRP A 113 -14.48 -11.99 -1.99
N SER A 114 -13.31 -11.95 -2.60
CA SER A 114 -12.65 -13.19 -3.03
C SER A 114 -12.11 -13.90 -1.81
N PHE A 115 -12.34 -15.20 -1.72
CA PHE A 115 -11.81 -16.03 -0.65
C PHE A 115 -11.01 -17.20 -1.18
N SER A 116 -10.06 -17.66 -0.38
CA SER A 116 -9.22 -18.82 -0.65
C SER A 116 -9.02 -19.60 0.65
N ILE A 117 -9.42 -20.88 0.65
CA ILE A 117 -9.26 -21.80 1.77
C ILE A 117 -8.19 -22.82 1.37
N PRO A 118 -6.98 -22.72 1.96
CA PRO A 118 -5.92 -23.70 1.76
C PRO A 118 -6.06 -24.90 2.71
N ASP A 119 -5.51 -26.04 2.30
CA ASP A 119 -5.31 -27.19 3.19
C ASP A 119 -4.13 -26.98 4.16
N GLY A 120 -3.88 -27.99 5.00
CA GLY A 120 -2.75 -28.00 5.94
C GLY A 120 -1.36 -27.97 5.28
N PHE A 121 -1.28 -28.22 3.97
CA PHE A 121 -0.05 -28.13 3.18
C PHE A 121 0.05 -26.83 2.36
N GLY A 122 -0.92 -25.92 2.47
CA GLY A 122 -0.91 -24.63 1.76
C GLY A 122 -1.47 -24.67 0.34
N ARG A 123 -2.04 -25.80 -0.11
CA ARG A 123 -2.68 -25.87 -1.42
C ARG A 123 -4.09 -25.33 -1.31
N VAL A 124 -4.47 -24.42 -2.20
CA VAL A 124 -5.85 -23.90 -2.27
C VAL A 124 -6.78 -25.05 -2.65
N VAL A 125 -7.68 -25.43 -1.73
CA VAL A 125 -8.66 -26.49 -1.95
C VAL A 125 -10.04 -25.96 -2.29
N LEU A 126 -10.33 -24.72 -1.90
CA LEU A 126 -11.58 -24.04 -2.23
C LEU A 126 -11.33 -22.55 -2.40
N SER A 127 -11.92 -21.95 -3.43
CA SER A 127 -11.88 -20.51 -3.66
C SER A 127 -13.16 -20.05 -4.32
N GLY A 128 -13.53 -18.78 -4.14
CA GLY A 128 -14.69 -18.21 -4.79
C GLY A 128 -14.97 -16.78 -4.36
N ILE A 129 -16.19 -16.31 -4.63
CA ILE A 129 -16.69 -15.02 -4.17
C ILE A 129 -17.71 -15.25 -3.07
N CYS A 130 -17.62 -14.50 -1.98
CA CYS A 130 -18.61 -14.49 -0.92
C CYS A 130 -19.06 -13.06 -0.62
N LYS A 131 -20.24 -12.90 0.00
CA LYS A 131 -20.78 -11.59 0.42
C LYS A 131 -20.69 -11.36 1.92
N ASN A 132 -19.90 -12.19 2.62
CA ASN A 132 -19.73 -12.04 4.05
C ASN A 132 -18.94 -10.75 4.34
N GLN A 133 -19.15 -10.13 5.50
CA GLN A 133 -18.34 -9.00 5.97
C GLN A 133 -17.32 -9.52 7.00
N PRO A 134 -16.17 -10.08 6.56
CA PRO A 134 -15.12 -10.45 7.50
C PRO A 134 -14.60 -9.19 8.19
N ALA A 135 -14.33 -9.27 9.48
CA ALA A 135 -13.71 -8.17 10.22
C ALA A 135 -12.32 -7.90 9.62
N TYR A 136 -12.10 -6.66 9.16
CA TYR A 136 -10.83 -6.21 8.64
C TYR A 136 -10.40 -4.97 9.46
N GLY A 137 -9.25 -5.04 10.13
CA GLY A 137 -8.68 -3.95 10.90
C GLY A 137 -7.29 -4.28 11.44
N ALA A 138 -6.55 -3.28 11.93
CA ALA A 138 -5.23 -3.51 12.52
C ALA A 138 -5.26 -4.46 13.73
N GLU A 139 -6.43 -4.63 14.34
CA GLU A 139 -6.70 -5.49 15.49
C GLU A 139 -7.47 -6.77 15.13
N SER A 140 -7.84 -6.98 13.86
CA SER A 140 -8.60 -8.18 13.47
C SER A 140 -7.68 -9.41 13.48
N THR A 141 -7.64 -10.12 14.60
CA THR A 141 -7.20 -11.51 14.66
C THR A 141 -8.37 -12.44 14.34
N PRO A 142 -8.18 -13.49 13.52
CA PRO A 142 -9.12 -14.60 13.47
C PRO A 142 -9.17 -15.35 14.82
#